data_AF-A0A6A0HK30-F1
#
_entry.id   AF-A0A6A0HK30-F1
#
_cell.length_a   1.000
_cell.length_b   1.000
_cell.length_c   1.000
_cell.angle_alpha   90.00
_cell.angle_beta   90.00
_cell.angle_gamma   90.00
#
_symmetry.space_group_name_H-M   'P 1'
#
loop_
_entity.id
_entity.type
_entity.pdbx_description
1 polymer ?
#
loop_
_entity_poly.entity_id
_entity_poly.type
_entity_poly.pdbx_seq_one_letter_code
_entity_poly.pdbx_strand_id
1 'polypeptide(L)'
;MKAIAVLPGKPNSMHLREVPKPKVSDVPNGRGVLVKVLRVGVDGTDKEINAAEYGAAPEGYDYLITGHESFGIVEEVGPNVTELKVGDFVVATVRRPGHSIYDQIGTYDMTTDDMYYERGINLRHGFLAEYYVDDPEYIVKFPRGLKEVGVLLEPTTVVEKGIAQAYEIQRRLRVWRPRKAAVMGAGTVGLLATLALRLRGLEVVTLGRTPKPYLNSDLLEAIGARYETTVDLPIVESAKKYGPFDLIFEATGASSVVFESMQALGKNGVLVLSSITGANKMIEVPADKINLEYVLGNKVTVGTVNANREYFEMGVKDMAHAEAEYRGWLKRLLTHPVKGLENYQDLLNQLTTATGAIKVFCEVAEL
;
A
#
# COMPACT_ATOMS: atom_id res chain seq x y z
N MET A 1 -27.14 -7.12 -0.85
CA MET A 1 -26.07 -6.59 0.00
C MET A 1 -25.54 -5.37 -0.69
N LYS A 2 -25.24 -4.33 0.08
CA LYS A 2 -24.72 -3.06 -0.44
C LYS A 2 -23.26 -3.21 -0.88
N ALA A 3 -22.92 -2.53 -1.97
CA ALA A 3 -21.57 -2.38 -2.47
C ALA A 3 -21.39 -1.04 -3.18
N ILE A 4 -20.17 -0.53 -3.22
CA ILE A 4 -19.78 0.66 -4.00
C ILE A 4 -19.07 0.20 -5.25
N ALA A 5 -19.60 0.62 -6.39
CA ALA A 5 -19.09 0.25 -7.69
C ALA A 5 -18.87 1.46 -8.58
N VAL A 6 -18.01 1.31 -9.58
CA VAL A 6 -17.86 2.23 -10.72
C VAL A 6 -18.34 1.55 -12.00
N LEU A 7 -18.58 2.34 -13.04
CA LEU A 7 -18.71 1.87 -14.41
C LEU A 7 -17.37 2.15 -15.12
N PRO A 8 -16.52 1.13 -15.34
CA PRO A 8 -15.22 1.33 -15.97
C PRO A 8 -15.29 2.11 -17.29
N GLY A 9 -14.32 3.00 -17.52
CA GLY A 9 -14.29 3.89 -18.69
C GLY A 9 -15.25 5.10 -18.61
N LYS A 10 -16.02 5.26 -17.53
CA LYS A 10 -16.86 6.44 -17.28
C LYS A 10 -16.37 7.21 -16.05
N PRO A 11 -15.82 8.42 -16.22
CA PRO A 11 -15.40 9.26 -15.10
C PRO A 11 -16.57 9.59 -14.16
N ASN A 12 -16.28 9.68 -12.86
CA ASN A 12 -17.21 10.02 -11.80
C ASN A 12 -18.45 9.12 -11.74
N SER A 13 -18.26 7.82 -12.00
CA SER A 13 -19.35 6.83 -12.06
C SER A 13 -19.52 6.02 -10.78
N MET A 14 -18.81 6.37 -9.70
CA MET A 14 -18.98 5.71 -8.41
C MET A 14 -20.43 5.82 -7.90
N HIS A 15 -21.02 4.70 -7.51
CA HIS A 15 -22.40 4.60 -7.05
C HIS A 15 -22.59 3.48 -6.05
N LEU A 16 -23.59 3.64 -5.17
CA LEU A 16 -24.11 2.57 -4.34
C LEU A 16 -24.95 1.61 -5.19
N ARG A 17 -24.78 0.30 -4.97
CA ARG A 17 -25.52 -0.76 -5.67
C ARG A 17 -25.87 -1.90 -4.72
N GLU A 18 -27.01 -2.54 -4.97
CA GLU A 18 -27.37 -3.82 -4.37
C GLU A 18 -26.87 -4.98 -5.26
N VAL A 19 -26.14 -5.91 -4.66
CA VAL A 19 -25.65 -7.13 -5.30
C VAL A 19 -26.01 -8.37 -4.47
N PRO A 20 -26.06 -9.59 -5.06
CA PRO A 20 -26.25 -10.82 -4.30
C PRO A 20 -25.16 -10.99 -3.24
N LYS A 21 -25.54 -11.46 -2.04
CA LYS A 21 -24.56 -11.84 -1.01
C LYS A 21 -23.81 -13.08 -1.49
N PRO A 22 -22.47 -13.08 -1.51
CA PRO A 22 -21.69 -14.24 -1.90
C PRO A 22 -21.81 -15.35 -0.86
N LYS A 23 -21.53 -16.58 -1.27
CA LYS A 23 -21.63 -17.78 -0.45
C LYS A 23 -20.30 -18.52 -0.45
N VAL A 24 -20.01 -19.27 0.61
CA VAL A 24 -18.81 -20.13 0.67
C VAL A 24 -18.76 -21.18 -0.46
N SER A 25 -19.93 -21.53 -1.03
CA SER A 25 -20.05 -22.41 -2.19
C SER A 25 -19.58 -21.80 -3.51
N ASP A 26 -19.40 -20.47 -3.58
CA ASP A 26 -18.98 -19.78 -4.80
C ASP A 26 -17.48 -19.97 -5.07
N VAL A 27 -16.73 -20.41 -4.07
CA VAL A 27 -15.33 -20.81 -4.20
C VAL A 27 -15.26 -22.33 -4.34
N PRO A 28 -14.51 -22.86 -5.33
CA PRO A 28 -14.44 -24.29 -5.59
C PRO A 28 -13.96 -25.13 -4.41
N ASN A 29 -14.17 -26.45 -4.51
CA ASN A 29 -13.61 -27.45 -3.60
C ASN A 29 -13.99 -27.27 -2.12
N GLY A 30 -15.09 -26.55 -1.83
CA GLY A 30 -15.52 -26.30 -0.46
C GLY A 30 -14.54 -25.43 0.34
N ARG A 31 -13.77 -24.59 -0.36
CA ARG A 31 -12.70 -23.75 0.20
C ARG A 31 -13.12 -22.31 0.47
N GLY A 32 -14.36 -21.92 0.19
CA GLY A 32 -14.77 -20.52 0.37
C GLY A 32 -14.75 -20.06 1.82
N VAL A 33 -14.25 -18.85 2.04
CA VAL A 33 -14.31 -18.15 3.32
C VAL A 33 -15.09 -16.87 3.11
N LEU A 34 -16.25 -16.79 3.75
CA LEU A 34 -17.08 -15.60 3.74
C LEU A 34 -16.61 -14.66 4.84
N VAL A 35 -16.28 -13.44 4.46
CA VAL A 35 -15.79 -12.39 5.35
C VAL A 35 -16.84 -11.28 5.40
N LYS A 36 -17.23 -10.90 6.61
CA LYS A 36 -17.96 -9.65 6.87
C LYS A 36 -16.96 -8.51 6.90
N VAL A 37 -17.15 -7.53 6.03
CA VAL A 37 -16.25 -6.38 5.92
C VAL A 37 -16.53 -5.42 7.06
N LEU A 38 -15.47 -5.02 7.77
CA LEU A 38 -15.54 -4.05 8.85
C LEU A 38 -15.08 -2.68 8.37
N ARG A 39 -13.94 -2.64 7.68
CA ARG A 39 -13.36 -1.42 7.13
C ARG A 39 -12.76 -1.65 5.77
N VAL A 40 -12.78 -0.62 4.94
CA VAL A 40 -12.04 -0.59 3.67
C VAL A 40 -11.33 0.75 3.55
N GLY A 41 -10.02 0.71 3.41
CA GLY A 41 -9.23 1.90 3.12
C GLY A 41 -9.44 2.34 1.67
N VAL A 42 -9.21 3.63 1.42
CA VAL A 42 -9.10 4.15 0.05
C VAL A 42 -7.80 4.92 -0.13
N ASP A 43 -7.29 4.90 -1.37
CA ASP A 43 -6.03 5.52 -1.73
C ASP A 43 -6.08 6.21 -3.11
N GLY A 44 -4.91 6.61 -3.63
CA GLY A 44 -4.80 7.22 -4.95
C GLY A 44 -5.36 6.35 -6.08
N THR A 45 -5.27 5.02 -5.95
CA THR A 45 -5.77 4.07 -6.94
C THR A 45 -7.29 4.13 -7.07
N ASP A 46 -8.02 4.20 -5.95
CA ASP A 46 -9.48 4.34 -5.99
C ASP A 46 -9.93 5.65 -6.67
N LYS A 47 -9.17 6.74 -6.46
CA LYS A 47 -9.42 8.02 -7.14
C LYS A 47 -9.23 7.91 -8.65
N GLU A 48 -8.14 7.30 -9.09
CA GLU A 48 -7.80 7.14 -10.51
C GLU A 48 -8.82 6.23 -11.22
N ILE A 49 -9.28 5.17 -10.56
CA ILE A 49 -10.36 4.30 -11.03
C ILE A 49 -11.66 5.09 -11.20
N ASN A 50 -12.05 5.91 -10.23
CA ASN A 50 -13.24 6.76 -10.36
C ASN A 50 -13.08 7.85 -11.44
N ALA A 51 -11.86 8.33 -11.69
CA ALA A 51 -11.56 9.24 -12.79
C ALA A 51 -11.54 8.54 -14.17
N ALA A 52 -11.71 7.21 -14.20
CA ALA A 52 -11.62 6.35 -15.38
C ALA A 52 -10.28 6.43 -16.10
N GLU A 53 -9.19 6.62 -15.34
CA GLU A 53 -7.82 6.56 -15.86
C GLU A 53 -7.37 5.09 -16.08
N TYR A 54 -7.87 4.16 -15.27
CA TYR A 54 -7.78 2.71 -15.46
C TYR A 54 -8.89 1.99 -14.69
N GLY A 55 -8.80 0.66 -14.68
CA GLY A 55 -9.71 -0.25 -13.99
C GLY A 55 -10.66 -0.93 -14.96
N ALA A 56 -10.97 -2.20 -14.69
CA ALA A 56 -11.82 -3.01 -15.56
C ALA A 56 -12.75 -3.92 -14.76
N ALA A 57 -13.97 -4.09 -15.26
CA ALA A 57 -14.96 -4.98 -14.67
C ALA A 57 -14.59 -6.44 -14.92
N PRO A 58 -14.94 -7.37 -14.00
CA PRO A 58 -14.87 -8.80 -14.28
C PRO A 58 -15.75 -9.18 -15.47
N GLU A 59 -15.40 -10.29 -16.13
CA GLU A 59 -16.21 -10.85 -17.21
C GLU A 59 -17.66 -11.05 -16.78
N GLY A 60 -18.61 -10.64 -17.63
CA GLY A 60 -20.05 -10.73 -17.37
C GLY A 60 -20.64 -9.56 -16.59
N TYR A 61 -19.85 -8.56 -16.20
CA TYR A 61 -20.31 -7.39 -15.46
C TYR A 61 -19.99 -6.09 -16.21
N ASP A 62 -20.89 -5.11 -16.12
CA ASP A 62 -20.69 -3.74 -16.63
C ASP A 62 -20.18 -2.77 -15.54
N TYR A 63 -19.95 -3.28 -14.33
CA TYR A 63 -19.50 -2.53 -13.16
C TYR A 63 -18.32 -3.22 -12.47
N LEU A 64 -17.57 -2.44 -11.70
CA LEU A 64 -16.50 -2.92 -10.82
C LEU A 64 -16.79 -2.44 -9.40
N ILE A 65 -17.05 -3.36 -8.45
CA ILE A 65 -16.98 -3.03 -7.02
C ILE A 65 -15.53 -2.61 -6.70
N THR A 66 -15.32 -1.44 -6.12
CA THR A 66 -13.98 -0.87 -5.87
C THR A 66 -13.43 -1.22 -4.47
N GLY A 67 -12.25 -0.71 -4.13
CA GLY A 67 -11.56 -0.91 -2.86
C GLY A 67 -10.77 -2.21 -2.79
N HIS A 68 -9.45 -2.10 -2.55
CA HIS A 68 -8.50 -3.21 -2.39
C HIS A 68 -7.98 -3.37 -0.95
N GLU A 69 -8.17 -2.37 -0.09
CA GLU A 69 -7.59 -2.33 1.26
C GLU A 69 -8.57 -2.84 2.33
N SER A 70 -8.87 -4.15 2.31
CA SER A 70 -9.90 -4.73 3.18
C SER A 70 -9.45 -5.02 4.62
N PHE A 71 -10.37 -4.87 5.56
CA PHE A 71 -10.28 -5.45 6.90
C PHE A 71 -11.63 -6.01 7.32
N GLY A 72 -11.65 -7.26 7.78
CA GLY A 72 -12.89 -7.98 8.04
C GLY A 72 -12.78 -9.03 9.14
N ILE A 73 -13.90 -9.70 9.39
CA ILE A 73 -14.01 -10.84 10.29
C ILE A 73 -14.64 -12.02 9.54
N VAL A 74 -14.10 -13.22 9.73
CA VAL A 74 -14.63 -14.44 9.13
C VAL A 74 -16.02 -14.72 9.70
N GLU A 75 -17.02 -14.75 8.82
CA GLU A 75 -18.43 -15.00 9.13
C GLU A 75 -18.78 -16.49 8.95
N GLU A 76 -18.28 -17.11 7.88
CA GLU A 76 -18.55 -18.51 7.52
C GLU A 76 -17.33 -19.11 6.81
N VAL A 77 -17.11 -20.41 6.96
CA VAL A 77 -16.05 -21.15 6.27
C VAL A 77 -16.62 -22.40 5.60
N GLY A 78 -16.12 -22.72 4.42
CA GLY A 78 -16.44 -23.94 3.70
C GLY A 78 -15.92 -25.20 4.41
N PRO A 79 -16.48 -26.38 4.07
CA PRO A 79 -16.19 -27.63 4.79
C PRO A 79 -14.72 -28.08 4.72
N ASN A 80 -13.96 -27.61 3.72
CA ASN A 80 -12.57 -27.98 3.51
C ASN A 80 -11.59 -26.86 3.93
N VAL A 81 -12.05 -25.85 4.66
CA VAL A 81 -11.19 -24.81 5.25
C VAL A 81 -10.73 -25.26 6.64
N THR A 82 -9.41 -25.26 6.87
CA THR A 82 -8.81 -25.75 8.13
C THR A 82 -7.93 -24.71 8.82
N GLU A 83 -7.41 -23.76 8.05
CA GLU A 83 -6.50 -22.71 8.48
C GLU A 83 -7.21 -21.51 9.10
N LEU A 84 -8.49 -21.27 8.79
CA LEU A 84 -9.31 -20.14 9.25
C LEU A 84 -10.58 -20.64 9.95
N LYS A 85 -11.09 -19.86 10.89
CA LYS A 85 -12.37 -20.15 11.56
C LYS A 85 -13.21 -18.89 11.75
N VAL A 86 -14.51 -19.09 11.94
CA VAL A 86 -15.46 -18.02 12.29
C VAL A 86 -14.92 -17.19 13.47
N GLY A 87 -14.96 -15.87 13.33
CA GLY A 87 -14.49 -14.91 14.32
C GLY A 87 -13.00 -14.55 14.22
N ASP A 88 -12.23 -15.13 13.30
CA ASP A 88 -10.88 -14.66 12.99
C ASP A 88 -10.95 -13.29 12.28
N PHE A 89 -10.12 -12.33 12.72
CA PHE A 89 -9.94 -11.08 11.98
C PHE A 89 -8.97 -11.32 10.83
N VAL A 90 -9.27 -10.74 9.67
CA VAL A 90 -8.53 -11.04 8.44
C VAL A 90 -8.42 -9.83 7.51
N VAL A 91 -7.41 -9.89 6.66
CA VAL A 91 -7.15 -8.97 5.55
C VAL A 91 -6.94 -9.83 4.30
N ALA A 92 -7.53 -9.46 3.17
CA ALA A 92 -7.34 -10.17 1.91
C ALA A 92 -6.21 -9.56 1.09
N THR A 93 -5.47 -10.41 0.38
CA THR A 93 -4.49 -9.99 -0.62
C THR A 93 -5.20 -9.50 -1.88
N VAL A 94 -4.54 -8.65 -2.68
CA VAL A 94 -5.19 -7.94 -3.79
C VAL A 94 -5.13 -8.70 -5.10
N ARG A 95 -3.93 -9.15 -5.50
CA ARG A 95 -3.72 -9.82 -6.78
C ARG A 95 -4.12 -11.29 -6.73
N ARG A 96 -4.69 -11.81 -7.82
CA ARG A 96 -5.03 -13.23 -8.01
C ARG A 96 -4.13 -13.82 -9.09
N PRO A 97 -3.72 -15.08 -8.93
CA PRO A 97 -2.79 -15.72 -9.85
C PRO A 97 -3.38 -15.83 -11.24
N GLY A 98 -2.51 -15.65 -12.23
CA GLY A 98 -2.72 -16.07 -13.61
C GLY A 98 -2.10 -17.45 -13.86
N HIS A 99 -1.26 -17.52 -14.89
CA HIS A 99 -0.69 -18.73 -15.46
C HIS A 99 0.84 -18.75 -15.36
N SER A 100 1.46 -17.62 -15.00
CA SER A 100 2.91 -17.48 -14.96
C SER A 100 3.56 -18.40 -13.92
N ILE A 101 4.87 -18.63 -14.05
CA ILE A 101 5.62 -19.38 -13.04
C ILE A 101 5.58 -18.73 -11.65
N TYR A 102 5.50 -17.40 -11.60
CA TYR A 102 5.42 -16.64 -10.35
C TYR A 102 4.10 -16.87 -9.61
N ASP A 103 3.03 -17.07 -10.36
CA ASP A 103 1.73 -17.42 -9.81
C ASP A 103 1.75 -18.81 -9.16
N GLN A 104 2.43 -19.78 -9.78
CA GLN A 104 2.53 -21.16 -9.28
C GLN A 104 3.36 -21.30 -8.00
N ILE A 105 4.30 -20.39 -7.77
CA ILE A 105 5.14 -20.38 -6.56
C ILE A 105 4.64 -19.43 -5.48
N GLY A 106 3.45 -18.83 -5.65
CA GLY A 106 2.83 -17.94 -4.67
C GLY A 106 3.37 -16.51 -4.66
N THR A 107 4.19 -16.13 -5.63
CA THR A 107 4.70 -14.76 -5.82
C THR A 107 3.96 -14.04 -6.95
N TYR A 108 2.63 -14.15 -6.96
CA TYR A 108 1.75 -13.59 -8.00
C TYR A 108 1.90 -12.06 -8.18
N ASP A 109 2.42 -11.36 -7.18
CA ASP A 109 2.83 -9.96 -7.23
C ASP A 109 3.97 -9.66 -8.23
N MET A 110 4.65 -10.71 -8.71
CA MET A 110 5.72 -10.67 -9.73
C MET A 110 5.30 -11.31 -11.07
N THR A 111 3.99 -11.56 -11.27
CA THR A 111 3.49 -12.20 -12.50
C THR A 111 3.99 -11.52 -13.77
N THR A 112 4.29 -12.33 -14.77
CA THR A 112 4.66 -11.89 -16.12
C THR A 112 3.50 -11.93 -17.10
N ASP A 113 2.30 -12.29 -16.63
CA ASP A 113 1.12 -12.28 -17.46
C ASP A 113 0.72 -10.82 -17.77
N ASP A 114 0.46 -10.53 -19.05
CA ASP A 114 -0.05 -9.22 -19.47
C ASP A 114 -1.46 -8.96 -18.90
N MET A 115 -2.24 -10.03 -18.73
CA MET A 115 -3.53 -10.01 -18.06
C MET A 115 -3.35 -10.43 -16.61
N TYR A 116 -3.55 -9.49 -15.69
CA TYR A 116 -3.52 -9.70 -14.26
C TYR A 116 -4.87 -9.38 -13.62
N TYR A 117 -5.11 -9.94 -12.44
CA TYR A 117 -6.37 -9.81 -11.72
C TYR A 117 -6.13 -9.17 -10.37
N GLU A 118 -6.77 -8.06 -10.08
CA GLU A 118 -6.63 -7.34 -8.82
C GLU A 118 -8.01 -6.95 -8.29
N ARG A 119 -8.32 -7.41 -7.07
CA ARG A 119 -9.63 -7.17 -6.45
C ARG A 119 -9.82 -5.67 -6.23
N GLY A 120 -10.88 -5.12 -6.81
CA GLY A 120 -11.22 -3.71 -6.68
C GLY A 120 -10.57 -2.82 -7.74
N ILE A 121 -9.70 -3.39 -8.58
CA ILE A 121 -8.88 -2.67 -9.54
C ILE A 121 -9.11 -3.22 -10.96
N ASN A 122 -8.78 -4.48 -11.20
CA ASN A 122 -8.78 -5.05 -12.55
C ASN A 122 -9.38 -6.46 -12.58
N LEU A 123 -10.48 -6.63 -13.33
CA LEU A 123 -11.11 -7.91 -13.67
C LEU A 123 -11.59 -8.77 -12.48
N ARG A 124 -11.56 -8.22 -11.26
CA ARG A 124 -12.08 -8.84 -10.02
C ARG A 124 -12.73 -7.79 -9.13
N HIS A 125 -13.93 -8.07 -8.65
CA HIS A 125 -14.62 -7.19 -7.69
C HIS A 125 -13.85 -7.04 -6.38
N GLY A 126 -13.84 -5.82 -5.86
CA GLY A 126 -13.16 -5.40 -4.65
C GLY A 126 -13.92 -5.69 -3.38
N PHE A 127 -13.68 -4.83 -2.39
CA PHE A 127 -14.05 -5.05 -0.99
C PHE A 127 -14.92 -3.95 -0.40
N LEU A 128 -15.19 -2.84 -1.09
CA LEU A 128 -16.21 -1.85 -0.68
C LEU A 128 -17.63 -2.45 -0.83
N ALA A 129 -17.92 -3.46 -0.03
CA ALA A 129 -19.17 -4.20 0.06
C ALA A 129 -19.37 -4.71 1.48
N GLU A 130 -20.59 -5.10 1.84
CA GLU A 130 -20.86 -5.64 3.19
C GLU A 130 -20.16 -6.98 3.46
N TYR A 131 -19.98 -7.80 2.41
CA TYR A 131 -19.32 -9.11 2.49
C TYR A 131 -18.49 -9.38 1.24
N TYR A 132 -17.46 -10.22 1.37
CA TYR A 132 -16.84 -10.90 0.24
C TYR A 132 -16.61 -12.38 0.58
N VAL A 133 -16.48 -13.20 -0.46
CA VAL A 133 -15.94 -14.56 -0.34
C VAL A 133 -14.61 -14.64 -1.07
N ASP A 134 -13.68 -15.44 -0.56
CA ASP A 134 -12.44 -15.77 -1.26
C ASP A 134 -11.91 -17.15 -0.83
N ASP A 135 -10.90 -17.64 -1.54
CA ASP A 135 -10.10 -18.78 -1.08
C ASP A 135 -9.22 -18.34 0.10
N PRO A 136 -9.11 -19.13 1.18
CA PRO A 136 -8.25 -18.84 2.32
C PRO A 136 -6.78 -18.64 1.94
N GLU A 137 -6.31 -19.14 0.78
CA GLU A 137 -4.99 -18.83 0.24
C GLU A 137 -4.74 -17.33 0.05
N TYR A 138 -5.80 -16.53 -0.12
CA TYR A 138 -5.70 -15.06 -0.25
C TYR A 138 -6.13 -14.30 1.01
N ILE A 139 -6.37 -15.01 2.11
CA ILE A 139 -6.85 -14.40 3.36
C ILE A 139 -5.80 -14.59 4.45
N VAL A 140 -5.33 -13.46 4.99
CA VAL A 140 -4.28 -13.42 6.01
C VAL A 140 -4.88 -13.09 7.36
N LYS A 141 -4.59 -13.91 8.37
CA LYS A 141 -5.03 -13.67 9.74
C LYS A 141 -4.42 -12.39 10.29
N PHE A 142 -5.24 -11.62 10.97
CA PHE A 142 -4.85 -10.40 11.66
C PHE A 142 -5.06 -10.53 13.18
N PRO A 143 -4.10 -10.08 14.01
CA PRO A 143 -4.22 -10.22 15.45
C PRO A 143 -5.41 -9.45 16.02
N ARG A 144 -6.24 -10.12 16.83
CA ARG A 144 -7.40 -9.52 17.53
C ARG A 144 -7.02 -8.26 18.33
N GLY A 145 -5.85 -8.26 18.97
CA GLY A 145 -5.36 -7.14 19.76
C GLY A 145 -5.06 -5.87 18.94
N LEU A 146 -4.93 -6.01 17.62
CA LEU A 146 -4.63 -4.91 16.70
C LEU A 146 -5.83 -4.54 15.82
N LYS A 147 -7.02 -5.13 16.02
CA LYS A 147 -8.17 -5.02 15.10
C LYS A 147 -8.52 -3.59 14.68
N GLU A 148 -8.26 -2.60 15.53
CA GLU A 148 -8.52 -1.20 15.22
C GLU A 148 -7.72 -0.66 14.04
N VAL A 149 -6.55 -1.24 13.74
CA VAL A 149 -5.63 -0.74 12.70
C VAL A 149 -5.50 -1.66 11.50
N GLY A 150 -6.26 -2.77 11.45
CA GLY A 150 -6.09 -3.81 10.41
C GLY A 150 -6.26 -3.32 8.96
N VAL A 151 -7.01 -2.25 8.75
CA VAL A 151 -7.18 -1.62 7.42
C VAL A 151 -5.87 -1.01 6.87
N LEU A 152 -4.87 -0.80 7.72
CA LEU A 152 -3.54 -0.34 7.31
C LEU A 152 -2.63 -1.47 6.82
N LEU A 153 -3.04 -2.74 6.94
CA LEU A 153 -2.14 -3.84 6.60
C LEU A 153 -1.81 -3.85 5.11
N GLU A 154 -2.81 -3.77 4.23
CA GLU A 154 -2.60 -3.76 2.76
C GLU A 154 -1.57 -2.71 2.34
N PRO A 155 -1.70 -1.41 2.69
CA PRO A 155 -0.71 -0.41 2.28
C PRO A 155 0.65 -0.62 2.97
N THR A 156 0.69 -1.26 4.14
CA THR A 156 1.94 -1.67 4.78
C THR A 156 2.67 -2.74 3.95
N THR A 157 1.94 -3.65 3.29
CA THR A 157 2.56 -4.74 2.54
C THR A 157 3.35 -4.29 1.32
N VAL A 158 2.93 -3.22 0.65
CA VAL A 158 3.65 -2.63 -0.48
C VAL A 158 5.00 -2.06 -0.02
N VAL A 159 5.02 -1.46 1.17
CA VAL A 159 6.23 -1.00 1.85
C VAL A 159 7.13 -2.18 2.21
N GLU A 160 6.58 -3.21 2.84
CA GLU A 160 7.33 -4.42 3.22
C GLU A 160 8.00 -5.06 2.02
N LYS A 161 7.26 -5.24 0.91
CA LYS A 161 7.82 -5.76 -0.35
C LYS A 161 8.99 -4.91 -0.84
N GLY A 162 8.79 -3.59 -0.96
CA GLY A 162 9.80 -2.69 -1.49
C GLY A 162 11.09 -2.72 -0.66
N ILE A 163 10.96 -2.69 0.67
CA ILE A 163 12.11 -2.74 1.56
C ILE A 163 12.76 -4.13 1.52
N ALA A 164 11.99 -5.22 1.57
CA ALA A 164 12.52 -6.59 1.50
C ALA A 164 13.32 -6.82 0.20
N GLN A 165 12.78 -6.42 -0.95
CA GLN A 165 13.47 -6.51 -2.24
C GLN A 165 14.76 -5.68 -2.27
N ALA A 166 14.75 -4.48 -1.69
CA ALA A 166 15.96 -3.67 -1.53
C ALA A 166 17.05 -4.44 -0.75
N TYR A 167 16.70 -5.12 0.35
CA TYR A 167 17.66 -5.94 1.10
C TYR A 167 18.13 -7.16 0.30
N GLU A 168 17.24 -7.86 -0.41
CA GLU A 168 17.58 -9.03 -1.22
C GLU A 168 18.57 -8.67 -2.34
N ILE A 169 18.29 -7.62 -3.10
CA ILE A 169 19.17 -7.10 -4.16
C ILE A 169 20.57 -6.79 -3.61
N GLN A 170 20.62 -6.22 -2.41
CA GLN A 170 21.86 -5.76 -1.79
C GLN A 170 22.69 -6.88 -1.18
N ARG A 171 22.18 -8.13 -1.14
CA ARG A 171 22.99 -9.32 -0.82
C ARG A 171 24.20 -9.46 -1.76
N ARG A 172 24.15 -8.90 -2.97
CA ARG A 172 25.29 -8.81 -3.90
C ARG A 172 26.55 -8.19 -3.28
N LEU A 173 26.40 -7.31 -2.29
CA LEU A 173 27.50 -6.63 -1.62
C LEU A 173 28.10 -7.44 -0.46
N ARG A 174 27.43 -8.50 -0.01
CA ARG A 174 27.80 -9.43 1.09
C ARG A 174 27.97 -8.82 2.49
N VAL A 175 28.36 -7.55 2.59
CA VAL A 175 28.63 -6.82 3.84
C VAL A 175 27.77 -5.56 4.00
N TRP A 176 26.74 -5.40 3.17
CA TRP A 176 25.87 -4.24 3.22
C TRP A 176 25.10 -4.20 4.54
N ARG A 177 25.29 -3.11 5.29
CA ARG A 177 24.67 -2.83 6.59
C ARG A 177 24.16 -1.39 6.56
N PRO A 178 22.95 -1.13 6.03
CA PRO A 178 22.45 0.22 5.89
C PRO A 178 22.27 0.85 7.27
N ARG A 179 22.61 2.13 7.38
CA ARG A 179 22.43 2.92 8.62
C ARG A 179 21.47 4.07 8.41
N LYS A 180 21.47 4.67 7.22
CA LYS A 180 20.73 5.90 6.93
C LYS A 180 19.78 5.69 5.77
N ALA A 181 18.53 6.06 5.96
CA ALA A 181 17.53 6.06 4.90
C ALA A 181 16.87 7.43 4.73
N ALA A 182 16.40 7.68 3.52
CA ALA A 182 15.46 8.77 3.26
C ALA A 182 14.13 8.22 2.74
N VAL A 183 13.04 8.86 3.11
CA VAL A 183 11.71 8.59 2.57
C VAL A 183 11.21 9.87 1.91
N MET A 184 10.85 9.76 0.63
CA MET A 184 10.28 10.87 -0.12
C MET A 184 8.77 10.76 -0.09
N GLY A 185 8.12 11.73 0.55
CA GLY A 185 6.69 11.75 0.78
C GLY A 185 6.35 11.44 2.24
N ALA A 186 5.43 12.23 2.79
CA ALA A 186 4.93 12.08 4.16
C ALA A 186 3.44 11.71 4.20
N GLY A 187 2.91 11.12 3.13
CA GLY A 187 1.57 10.52 3.10
C GLY A 187 1.54 9.14 3.76
N THR A 188 0.45 8.38 3.62
CA THR A 188 0.28 7.06 4.25
C THR A 188 1.43 6.10 3.97
N VAL A 189 1.78 5.88 2.69
CA VAL A 189 2.90 5.01 2.31
C VAL A 189 4.22 5.51 2.87
N GLY A 190 4.46 6.82 2.84
CA GLY A 190 5.67 7.41 3.41
C GLY A 190 5.78 7.26 4.93
N LEU A 191 4.68 7.44 5.66
CA LEU A 191 4.63 7.21 7.11
C LEU A 191 4.91 5.74 7.45
N LEU A 192 4.28 4.81 6.73
CA LEU A 192 4.48 3.36 6.91
C LEU A 192 5.91 2.94 6.53
N ALA A 193 6.48 3.48 5.44
CA ALA A 193 7.87 3.26 5.05
C ALA A 193 8.85 3.75 6.11
N THR A 194 8.62 4.94 6.66
CA THR A 194 9.45 5.45 7.76
C THR A 194 9.35 4.56 8.99
N LEU A 195 8.15 4.12 9.37
CA LEU A 195 7.97 3.18 10.46
C LEU A 195 8.77 1.88 10.23
N ALA A 196 8.57 1.23 9.08
CA ALA A 196 9.24 -0.03 8.74
C ALA A 196 10.79 0.09 8.75
N LEU A 197 11.33 1.22 8.25
CA LEU A 197 12.77 1.50 8.29
C LEU A 197 13.28 1.80 9.70
N ARG A 198 12.49 2.49 10.53
CA ARG A 198 12.82 2.74 11.95
C ARG A 198 12.84 1.45 12.75
N LEU A 199 11.90 0.52 12.53
CA LEU A 199 11.89 -0.81 13.16
C LEU A 199 13.11 -1.65 12.77
N ARG A 200 13.67 -1.44 11.57
CA ARG A 200 14.93 -2.03 11.12
C ARG A 200 16.18 -1.34 11.72
N GLY A 201 15.99 -0.31 12.56
CA GLY A 201 17.06 0.39 13.27
C GLY A 201 17.75 1.50 12.49
N LEU A 202 17.22 1.91 11.32
CA LEU A 202 17.85 2.94 10.49
C LEU A 202 17.55 4.34 11.02
N GLU A 203 18.50 5.26 10.84
CA GLU A 203 18.24 6.70 10.93
C GLU A 203 17.46 7.14 9.69
N VAL A 204 16.25 7.67 9.87
CA VAL A 204 15.37 8.01 8.75
C VAL A 204 15.13 9.52 8.67
N VAL A 205 15.30 10.08 7.47
CA VAL A 205 14.86 11.43 7.12
C VAL A 205 13.68 11.33 6.15
N THR A 206 12.51 11.83 6.55
CA THR A 206 11.35 11.94 5.67
C THR A 206 11.23 13.35 5.13
N LEU A 207 11.11 13.47 3.81
CA LEU A 207 11.04 14.73 3.10
C LEU A 207 9.62 14.92 2.55
N GLY A 208 9.02 16.09 2.81
CA GLY A 208 7.69 16.46 2.33
C GLY A 208 7.61 17.93 1.93
N ARG A 209 6.45 18.37 1.46
CA ARG A 209 6.24 19.78 1.04
C ARG A 209 5.58 20.65 2.11
N THR A 210 4.89 20.03 3.06
CA THR A 210 4.09 20.75 4.06
C THR A 210 5.00 21.27 5.18
N PRO A 211 4.97 22.56 5.51
CA PRO A 211 5.74 23.09 6.63
C PRO A 211 5.23 22.56 7.98
N LYS A 212 6.15 22.45 8.95
CA LYS A 212 5.81 22.16 10.35
C LYS A 212 5.11 23.35 11.01
N PRO A 213 4.33 23.12 12.08
CA PRO A 213 3.89 21.82 12.59
C PRO A 213 2.65 21.29 11.86
N TYR A 214 2.58 19.98 11.65
CA TYR A 214 1.35 19.29 11.23
C TYR A 214 1.39 17.81 11.64
N LEU A 215 0.23 17.15 11.66
CA LEU A 215 0.10 15.80 12.23
C LEU A 215 1.16 14.81 11.71
N ASN A 216 1.45 14.79 10.39
CA ASN A 216 2.36 13.80 9.84
C ASN A 216 3.81 14.10 10.25
N SER A 217 4.22 15.37 10.38
CA SER A 217 5.54 15.68 10.94
C SER A 217 5.65 15.22 12.38
N ASP A 218 4.60 15.43 13.17
CA ASP A 218 4.58 15.04 14.59
C ASP A 218 4.62 13.51 14.75
N LEU A 219 3.94 12.78 13.84
CA LEU A 219 3.99 11.32 13.80
C LEU A 219 5.39 10.80 13.46
N LEU A 220 6.06 11.41 12.49
CA LEU A 220 7.43 11.03 12.12
C LEU A 220 8.41 11.26 13.27
N GLU A 221 8.32 12.41 13.92
CA GLU A 221 9.18 12.75 15.06
C GLU A 221 8.90 11.87 16.29
N ALA A 222 7.64 11.47 16.50
CA ALA A 222 7.25 10.57 17.60
C ALA A 222 7.91 9.18 17.53
N ILE A 223 8.34 8.74 16.34
CA ILE A 223 9.06 7.46 16.15
C ILE A 223 10.58 7.67 15.96
N GLY A 224 11.07 8.86 16.29
CA GLY A 224 12.49 9.22 16.21
C GLY A 224 13.02 9.42 14.79
N ALA A 225 12.14 9.56 13.79
CA ALA A 225 12.55 10.00 12.45
C ALA A 225 12.66 11.52 12.40
N ARG A 226 13.42 12.04 11.42
CA ARG A 226 13.48 13.48 11.14
C ARG A 226 12.50 13.81 10.03
N TYR A 227 11.69 14.85 10.19
CA TYR A 227 10.94 15.45 9.08
C TYR A 227 11.60 16.74 8.62
N GLU A 228 11.73 16.92 7.32
CA GLU A 228 12.24 18.12 6.67
C GLU A 228 11.35 18.50 5.49
N THR A 229 11.27 19.80 5.19
CA THR A 229 10.56 20.27 4.01
C THR A 229 11.51 20.34 2.82
N THR A 230 11.04 19.96 1.63
CA THR A 230 11.82 20.13 0.39
C THR A 230 11.91 21.60 -0.05
N VAL A 231 11.11 22.48 0.56
CA VAL A 231 11.18 23.94 0.35
C VAL A 231 12.41 24.53 1.05
N ASP A 232 12.65 24.11 2.29
CA ASP A 232 13.75 24.62 3.10
C ASP A 232 15.05 23.83 2.86
N LEU A 233 14.94 22.53 2.62
CA LEU A 233 16.06 21.63 2.42
C LEU A 233 15.82 20.73 1.20
N PRO A 234 16.30 21.14 0.00
CA PRO A 234 16.19 20.34 -1.21
C PRO A 234 16.81 18.95 -1.04
N ILE A 235 16.31 17.96 -1.79
CA ILE A 235 16.63 16.52 -1.61
C ILE A 235 18.15 16.26 -1.64
N VAL A 236 18.86 16.85 -2.61
CA VAL A 236 20.32 16.69 -2.75
C VAL A 236 21.08 17.36 -1.60
N GLU A 237 20.60 18.50 -1.08
CA GLU A 237 21.22 19.14 0.09
C GLU A 237 20.95 18.36 1.38
N SER A 238 19.76 17.74 1.51
CA SER A 238 19.45 16.81 2.59
C SER A 238 20.42 15.63 2.60
N ALA A 239 20.77 15.09 1.44
CA ALA A 239 21.76 14.01 1.34
C ALA A 239 23.17 14.43 1.79
N LYS A 240 23.57 15.70 1.57
CA LYS A 240 24.83 16.23 2.10
C LYS A 240 24.79 16.40 3.62
N LYS A 241 23.66 16.88 4.15
CA LYS A 241 23.50 17.19 5.58
C LYS A 241 23.31 15.93 6.44
N TYR A 242 22.46 15.01 5.99
CA TYR A 242 22.02 13.87 6.77
C TYR A 242 22.48 12.52 6.21
N GLY A 243 22.84 12.46 4.93
CA GLY A 243 23.31 11.24 4.28
C GLY A 243 24.78 10.89 4.57
N PRO A 244 25.46 10.17 3.66
CA PRO A 244 24.89 9.56 2.46
C PRO A 244 23.77 8.57 2.83
N PHE A 245 22.72 8.48 2.01
CA PHE A 245 21.62 7.54 2.24
C PHE A 245 21.94 6.18 1.60
N ASP A 246 21.83 5.12 2.39
CA ASP A 246 22.02 3.73 1.95
C ASP A 246 20.75 3.20 1.26
N LEU A 247 19.59 3.69 1.67
CA LEU A 247 18.28 3.35 1.11
C LEU A 247 17.45 4.62 0.94
N ILE A 248 16.83 4.80 -0.22
CA ILE A 248 15.78 5.81 -0.41
C ILE A 248 14.49 5.11 -0.80
N PHE A 249 13.38 5.44 -0.13
CA PHE A 249 12.05 4.96 -0.49
C PHE A 249 11.23 6.12 -1.05
N GLU A 250 10.83 6.03 -2.32
CA GLU A 250 10.14 7.10 -3.03
C GLU A 250 8.63 6.79 -3.14
N ALA A 251 7.81 7.67 -2.56
CA ALA A 251 6.36 7.52 -2.44
C ALA A 251 5.60 8.84 -2.66
N THR A 252 6.06 9.69 -3.60
CA THR A 252 5.48 11.03 -3.85
C THR A 252 4.57 11.11 -5.06
N GLY A 253 4.74 10.21 -6.04
CA GLY A 253 4.04 10.32 -7.33
C GLY A 253 4.57 11.46 -8.19
N ALA A 254 5.80 11.94 -7.93
CA ALA A 254 6.43 13.02 -8.69
C ALA A 254 7.73 12.56 -9.33
N SER A 255 7.75 12.47 -10.67
CA SER A 255 8.93 12.05 -11.43
C SER A 255 10.19 12.88 -11.15
N SER A 256 10.06 14.18 -10.85
CA SER A 256 11.20 15.03 -10.46
C SER A 256 11.88 14.54 -9.18
N VAL A 257 11.10 14.09 -8.19
CA VAL A 257 11.61 13.56 -6.93
C VAL A 257 12.38 12.26 -7.16
N VAL A 258 11.97 11.43 -8.12
CA VAL A 258 12.70 10.21 -8.50
C VAL A 258 14.12 10.56 -8.97
N PHE A 259 14.28 11.46 -9.94
CA PHE A 259 15.59 11.81 -10.48
C PHE A 259 16.45 12.63 -9.52
N GLU A 260 15.86 13.44 -8.64
CA GLU A 260 16.59 14.07 -7.53
C GLU A 260 17.07 13.02 -6.52
N SER A 261 16.24 12.01 -6.21
CA SER A 261 16.60 10.90 -5.33
C SER A 261 17.73 10.06 -5.91
N MET A 262 17.77 9.85 -7.22
CA MET A 262 18.89 9.18 -7.90
C MET A 262 20.23 9.87 -7.64
N GLN A 263 20.25 11.21 -7.63
CA GLN A 263 21.44 12.00 -7.33
C GLN A 263 21.76 12.00 -5.82
N ALA A 264 20.74 12.01 -4.96
CA ALA A 264 20.90 11.98 -3.50
C ALA A 264 21.34 10.62 -2.94
N LEU A 265 21.09 9.53 -3.68
CA LEU A 265 21.43 8.17 -3.25
C LEU A 265 22.94 7.99 -3.08
N GLY A 266 23.35 7.42 -1.95
CA GLY A 266 24.74 7.12 -1.64
C GLY A 266 25.33 6.02 -2.52
N LYS A 267 26.66 5.87 -2.48
CA LYS A 267 27.35 4.73 -3.10
C LYS A 267 26.86 3.43 -2.46
N ASN A 268 26.76 2.40 -3.29
CA ASN A 268 26.22 1.10 -2.96
C ASN A 268 24.80 1.19 -2.39
N GLY A 269 24.06 2.28 -2.62
CA GLY A 269 22.70 2.44 -2.13
C GLY A 269 21.65 1.84 -3.07
N VAL A 270 20.43 1.73 -2.56
CA VAL A 270 19.24 1.31 -3.31
C VAL A 270 18.13 2.36 -3.20
N LEU A 271 17.55 2.73 -4.34
CA LEU A 271 16.35 3.55 -4.46
C LEU A 271 15.17 2.65 -4.80
N VAL A 272 14.17 2.60 -3.93
CA VAL A 272 12.90 1.90 -4.12
C VAL A 272 11.87 2.90 -4.66
N LEU A 273 11.29 2.60 -5.82
CA LEU A 273 10.22 3.38 -6.43
C LEU A 273 8.89 2.69 -6.16
N SER A 274 8.05 3.30 -5.33
CA SER A 274 6.70 2.81 -5.04
C SER A 274 5.61 3.68 -5.68
N SER A 275 5.98 4.82 -6.25
CA SER A 275 4.99 5.75 -6.78
C SER A 275 4.59 5.44 -8.22
N ILE A 276 3.32 5.72 -8.52
CA ILE A 276 2.77 5.65 -9.88
C ILE A 276 2.68 7.08 -10.40
N THR A 277 3.38 7.38 -11.49
CA THR A 277 3.34 8.69 -12.16
C THR A 277 2.61 8.56 -13.49
N GLY A 278 1.71 9.49 -13.79
CA GLY A 278 1.11 9.58 -15.13
C GLY A 278 2.18 9.78 -16.22
N ALA A 279 2.06 9.07 -17.33
CA ALA A 279 3.11 8.95 -18.35
C ALA A 279 3.37 10.21 -19.20
N ASN A 280 2.63 11.30 -19.00
CA ASN A 280 2.62 12.45 -19.92
C ASN A 280 3.57 13.60 -19.52
N LYS A 281 4.11 13.61 -18.29
CA LYS A 281 4.95 14.71 -17.81
C LYS A 281 6.42 14.50 -18.19
N MET A 282 6.98 15.42 -18.96
CA MET A 282 8.41 15.45 -19.30
C MET A 282 9.18 16.43 -18.41
N ILE A 283 10.41 16.08 -18.04
CA ILE A 283 11.33 16.93 -17.25
C ILE A 283 12.75 16.82 -17.81
N GLU A 284 13.55 17.87 -17.65
CA GLU A 284 14.98 17.87 -17.97
C GLU A 284 15.78 17.33 -16.78
N VAL A 285 16.72 16.43 -17.03
CA VAL A 285 17.54 15.77 -16.00
C VAL A 285 19.01 15.72 -16.42
N PRO A 286 19.96 15.79 -15.47
CA PRO A 286 21.39 15.68 -15.77
C PRO A 286 21.78 14.21 -16.03
N ALA A 287 21.36 13.67 -17.17
CA ALA A 287 21.45 12.23 -17.49
C ALA A 287 22.87 11.68 -17.40
N ASP A 288 23.87 12.37 -17.97
CA ASP A 288 25.27 11.94 -17.94
C ASP A 288 25.81 11.83 -16.51
N LYS A 289 25.45 12.79 -15.66
CA LYS A 289 25.83 12.79 -14.25
C LYS A 289 25.19 11.64 -13.50
N ILE A 290 23.88 11.43 -13.69
CA ILE A 290 23.14 10.33 -13.06
C ILE A 290 23.75 8.99 -13.49
N ASN A 291 23.99 8.79 -14.78
CA ASN A 291 24.62 7.59 -15.32
C ASN A 291 26.02 7.36 -14.71
N LEU A 292 26.87 8.39 -14.74
CA LEU A 292 28.23 8.32 -14.17
C LEU A 292 28.21 7.93 -12.69
N GLU A 293 27.33 8.56 -11.90
CA GLU A 293 27.21 8.27 -10.47
C GLU A 293 26.64 6.87 -10.18
N TYR A 294 25.72 6.37 -11.00
CA TYR A 294 25.19 5.02 -10.85
C TYR A 294 26.26 3.97 -11.12
N VAL A 295 27.02 4.14 -12.21
CA VAL A 295 28.12 3.23 -12.59
C VAL A 295 29.23 3.26 -11.53
N LEU A 296 29.77 4.44 -11.20
CA LEU A 296 30.87 4.55 -10.24
C LEU A 296 30.45 4.30 -8.78
N GLY A 297 29.17 4.48 -8.49
CA GLY A 297 28.59 4.27 -7.17
C GLY A 297 28.03 2.88 -6.96
N ASN A 298 27.99 2.00 -7.95
CA ASN A 298 27.25 0.73 -7.90
C ASN A 298 25.81 0.93 -7.36
N LYS A 299 25.12 2.01 -7.74
CA LYS A 299 23.78 2.33 -7.25
C LYS A 299 22.74 1.42 -7.91
N VAL A 300 21.61 1.18 -7.24
CA VAL A 300 20.48 0.44 -7.81
C VAL A 300 19.20 1.25 -7.66
N THR A 301 18.35 1.18 -8.69
CA THR A 301 16.95 1.59 -8.61
C THR A 301 16.07 0.38 -8.89
N VAL A 302 15.05 0.17 -8.08
CA VAL A 302 14.11 -0.93 -8.21
C VAL A 302 12.68 -0.41 -8.04
N GLY A 303 11.77 -0.83 -8.92
CA GLY A 303 10.34 -0.57 -8.77
C GLY A 303 9.69 -1.63 -7.89
N THR A 304 8.70 -1.24 -7.08
CA THR A 304 7.84 -2.14 -6.31
C THR A 304 6.37 -1.83 -6.58
N VAL A 305 5.55 -2.87 -6.67
CA VAL A 305 4.10 -2.78 -6.86
C VAL A 305 3.45 -4.04 -6.30
N ASN A 306 2.24 -3.92 -5.73
CA ASN A 306 1.50 -5.04 -5.15
C ASN A 306 2.26 -5.76 -4.01
N ALA A 307 1.72 -6.86 -3.50
CA ALA A 307 2.33 -7.72 -2.49
C ALA A 307 1.64 -9.10 -2.44
N ASN A 308 2.44 -10.16 -2.28
CA ASN A 308 1.94 -11.49 -1.97
C ASN A 308 1.80 -11.74 -0.45
N ARG A 309 1.27 -12.91 -0.09
CA ARG A 309 1.05 -13.36 1.30
C ARG A 309 2.26 -13.17 2.23
N GLU A 310 3.49 -13.40 1.77
CA GLU A 310 4.69 -13.24 2.59
C GLU A 310 4.79 -11.84 3.16
N TYR A 311 4.54 -10.82 2.34
CA TYR A 311 4.62 -9.41 2.77
C TYR A 311 3.44 -8.99 3.63
N PHE A 312 2.27 -9.64 3.51
CA PHE A 312 1.18 -9.48 4.47
C PHE A 312 1.58 -10.05 5.84
N GLU A 313 2.19 -11.23 5.89
CA GLU A 313 2.64 -11.84 7.14
C GLU A 313 3.79 -11.04 7.78
N MET A 314 4.69 -10.47 6.97
CA MET A 314 5.70 -9.51 7.42
C MET A 314 5.03 -8.25 7.99
N GLY A 315 4.07 -7.66 7.28
CA GLY A 315 3.34 -6.48 7.72
C GLY A 315 2.62 -6.71 9.05
N VAL A 316 2.03 -7.88 9.27
CA VAL A 316 1.43 -8.24 10.57
C VAL A 316 2.46 -8.22 11.70
N LYS A 317 3.65 -8.78 11.47
CA LYS A 317 4.74 -8.80 12.46
C LYS A 317 5.23 -7.40 12.76
N ASP A 318 5.49 -6.59 11.73
CA ASP A 318 6.00 -5.23 11.89
C ASP A 318 4.94 -4.30 12.51
N MET A 319 3.65 -4.45 12.19
CA MET A 319 2.58 -3.72 12.87
C MET A 319 2.45 -4.12 14.35
N ALA A 320 2.62 -5.40 14.69
CA ALA A 320 2.61 -5.84 16.09
C ALA A 320 3.83 -5.30 16.86
N HIS A 321 5.01 -5.30 16.24
CA HIS A 321 6.21 -4.69 16.80
C HIS A 321 6.04 -3.18 16.97
N ALA A 322 5.47 -2.49 15.98
CA ALA A 322 5.17 -1.07 16.05
C ALA A 322 4.22 -0.71 17.19
N GLU A 323 3.17 -1.51 17.42
CA GLU A 323 2.25 -1.23 18.53
C GLU A 323 2.89 -1.47 19.90
N ALA A 324 3.87 -2.39 20.00
CA ALA A 324 4.65 -2.60 21.21
C ALA A 324 5.63 -1.45 21.48
N GLU A 325 6.35 -0.97 20.46
CA GLU A 325 7.38 0.07 20.59
C GLU A 325 6.78 1.50 20.60
N TYR A 326 5.81 1.76 19.73
CA TYR A 326 5.20 3.07 19.48
C TYR A 326 3.69 3.01 19.68
N ARG A 327 3.27 2.62 20.90
CA ARG A 327 1.87 2.37 21.26
C ARG A 327 0.91 3.46 20.77
N GLY A 328 -0.14 3.05 20.06
CA GLY A 328 -1.18 3.92 19.52
C GLY A 328 -0.76 4.76 18.30
N TRP A 329 0.48 4.66 17.82
CA TRP A 329 0.95 5.41 16.66
C TRP A 329 0.17 5.04 15.39
N LEU A 330 -0.01 3.75 15.12
CA LEU A 330 -0.75 3.27 13.94
C LEU A 330 -2.19 3.78 13.92
N LYS A 331 -2.85 3.84 15.08
CA LYS A 331 -4.23 4.34 15.21
C LYS A 331 -4.35 5.80 14.78
N ARG A 332 -3.30 6.61 14.96
CA ARG A 332 -3.30 8.04 14.57
C ARG A 332 -3.25 8.25 13.05
N LEU A 333 -2.92 7.23 12.26
CA LEU A 333 -2.98 7.31 10.78
C LEU A 333 -4.43 7.26 10.27
N LEU A 334 -5.37 6.73 11.06
CA LEU A 334 -6.79 6.60 10.74
C LEU A 334 -7.53 7.93 10.96
N THR A 335 -7.36 8.89 10.06
CA THR A 335 -7.80 10.28 10.29
C THR A 335 -9.20 10.60 9.81
N HIS A 336 -9.68 9.93 8.77
CA HIS A 336 -10.87 10.35 8.02
C HIS A 336 -11.86 9.17 7.84
N PRO A 337 -12.56 8.75 8.91
CA PRO A 337 -13.57 7.71 8.83
C PRO A 337 -14.83 8.22 8.12
N VAL A 338 -15.39 7.38 7.24
CA VAL A 338 -16.70 7.59 6.63
C VAL A 338 -17.59 6.42 6.99
N LYS A 339 -18.68 6.68 7.72
CA LYS A 339 -19.58 5.62 8.22
C LYS A 339 -20.55 5.18 7.15
N GLY A 340 -20.63 3.88 6.90
CA GLY A 340 -21.59 3.27 6.01
C GLY A 340 -21.29 3.50 4.53
N LEU A 341 -21.69 2.53 3.71
CA LEU A 341 -21.48 2.57 2.26
C LEU A 341 -22.32 3.67 1.60
N GLU A 342 -23.48 4.03 2.16
CA GLU A 342 -24.33 5.11 1.66
C GLU A 342 -23.64 6.48 1.55
N ASN A 343 -22.58 6.71 2.33
CA ASN A 343 -21.83 7.95 2.33
C ASN A 343 -20.57 7.91 1.43
N TYR A 344 -20.56 7.05 0.40
CA TYR A 344 -19.43 6.88 -0.51
C TYR A 344 -18.96 8.16 -1.21
N GLN A 345 -19.84 9.15 -1.39
CA GLN A 345 -19.45 10.45 -1.95
C GLN A 345 -18.50 11.20 -1.01
N ASP A 346 -18.72 11.12 0.30
CA ASP A 346 -17.85 11.71 1.30
C ASP A 346 -16.48 11.01 1.33
N LEU A 347 -16.43 9.71 1.02
CA LEU A 347 -15.18 8.94 0.93
C LEU A 347 -14.25 9.53 -0.15
N LEU A 348 -14.78 9.76 -1.35
CA LEU A 348 -14.02 10.39 -2.44
C LEU A 348 -13.72 11.86 -2.17
N ASN A 349 -14.67 12.61 -1.61
CA ASN A 349 -14.47 14.02 -1.27
C ASN A 349 -13.33 14.17 -0.26
N GLN A 350 -13.33 13.38 0.82
CA GLN A 350 -12.26 13.42 1.82
C GLN A 350 -10.92 13.00 1.23
N LEU A 351 -10.88 11.94 0.42
CA LEU A 351 -9.65 11.47 -0.23
C LEU A 351 -9.02 12.54 -1.14
N THR A 352 -9.84 13.34 -1.82
CA THR A 352 -9.35 14.28 -2.84
C THR A 352 -9.19 15.72 -2.34
N THR A 353 -9.92 16.12 -1.31
CA THR A 353 -10.01 17.53 -0.89
C THR A 353 -9.68 17.77 0.58
N ALA A 354 -9.71 16.74 1.44
CA ALA A 354 -9.47 16.97 2.86
C ALA A 354 -8.02 17.36 3.14
N THR A 355 -7.87 18.45 3.89
CA THR A 355 -6.57 18.89 4.35
C THR A 355 -6.12 18.02 5.52
N GLY A 356 -4.90 17.47 5.45
CA GLY A 356 -4.36 16.62 6.51
C GLY A 356 -4.89 15.19 6.52
N ALA A 357 -5.53 14.73 5.42
CA ALA A 357 -5.84 13.33 5.26
C ALA A 357 -4.56 12.48 5.24
N ILE A 358 -4.58 11.42 6.04
CA ILE A 358 -3.57 10.36 6.03
C ILE A 358 -4.29 9.14 5.45
N LYS A 359 -5.11 8.47 6.26
CA LYS A 359 -5.98 7.40 5.82
C LYS A 359 -7.43 7.80 5.87
N VAL A 360 -8.05 7.80 4.69
CA VAL A 360 -9.50 7.83 4.51
C VAL A 360 -9.96 6.38 4.41
N PHE A 361 -11.05 6.03 5.10
CA PHE A 361 -11.56 4.67 5.10
C PHE A 361 -13.07 4.64 5.37
N CYS A 362 -13.74 3.66 4.78
CA CYS A 362 -15.14 3.39 5.06
C CYS A 362 -15.27 2.45 6.26
N GLU A 363 -16.09 2.83 7.25
CA GLU A 363 -16.57 1.94 8.31
C GLU A 363 -17.84 1.25 7.82
N VAL A 364 -17.68 0.04 7.27
CA VAL A 364 -18.78 -0.75 6.69
C VAL A 364 -19.63 -1.39 7.79
N ALA A 365 -18.99 -1.82 8.88
CA ALA A 365 -19.64 -2.38 10.06
C ALA A 365 -18.84 -2.10 11.34
N GLU A 366 -19.48 -2.28 12.50
CA GLU A 366 -18.83 -2.12 13.81
C GLU A 366 -17.75 -3.18 14.07
N LEU A 367 -16.66 -2.76 14.75
CA LEU A 367 -15.45 -3.55 15.03
C LEU A 367 -15.57 -4.63 16.11
#